data_AF-A0A699YWH9-F1
#
_entry.id   AF-A0A699YWH9-F1
#
_cell.length_a   1.000
_cell.length_b   1.000
_cell.length_c   1.000
_cell.angle_alpha   90.00
_cell.angle_beta   90.00
_cell.angle_gamma   90.00
#
_symmetry.space_group_name_H-M   'P 1'
#
loop_
_entity.id
_entity.type
_entity.pdbx_description
1 polymer ?
#
loop_
_entity_poly.entity_id
_entity_poly.type
_entity_poly.pdbx_seq_one_letter_code
_entity_poly.pdbx_strand_id
1 'polypeptide(L)'
;MSAWERFEQLVHSLVPHLAASCPQYLRHKDVVISPTLLDTHKLPYLKLVQHPGEFVVTFPGAYHAGFDYGFNCTESTNFATKRWVPLGARAQSCQCEGNGVKIDMRLFRHLAPRSELPTELFDSNSQEGSW
;
A
#
# COMPACT_ATOMS: atom_id res chain seq x y z
N MET A 1 -14.81 -10.67 -4.68
CA MET A 1 -13.39 -10.28 -4.76
C MET A 1 -13.32 -8.86 -5.27
N SER A 2 -12.68 -7.99 -4.50
CA SER A 2 -12.47 -6.58 -4.82
C SER A 2 -11.46 -6.40 -5.97
N ALA A 3 -11.34 -5.19 -6.51
CA ALA A 3 -10.41 -4.91 -7.60
C ALA A 3 -8.93 -5.10 -7.20
N TRP A 4 -8.55 -4.73 -5.97
CA TRP A 4 -7.17 -4.84 -5.51
C TRP A 4 -6.77 -6.29 -5.24
N GLU A 5 -7.67 -7.12 -4.71
CA GLU A 5 -7.42 -8.57 -4.54
C GLU A 5 -7.16 -9.25 -5.89
N ARG A 6 -7.96 -8.90 -6.92
CA ARG A 6 -7.75 -9.41 -8.28
C ARG A 6 -6.43 -8.92 -8.88
N PHE A 7 -6.02 -7.68 -8.58
CA PHE A 7 -4.74 -7.14 -9.01
C PHE A 7 -3.57 -7.90 -8.37
N GLU A 8 -3.58 -8.09 -7.05
CA GLU A 8 -2.54 -8.85 -6.35
C GLU A 8 -2.45 -10.29 -6.87
N GLN A 9 -3.58 -10.95 -7.11
CA GLN A 9 -3.60 -12.30 -7.70
C GLN A 9 -2.98 -12.35 -9.08
N LEU A 10 -3.29 -11.38 -9.95
CA LEU A 10 -2.67 -11.27 -11.27
C LEU A 10 -1.17 -11.12 -11.11
N VAL A 11 -0.70 -10.15 -10.31
CA VAL A 11 0.74 -9.90 -10.19
C VAL A 11 1.45 -11.10 -9.58
N HIS A 12 0.86 -11.75 -8.58
CA HIS A 12 1.39 -12.98 -7.99
C HIS A 12 1.58 -14.09 -9.03
N SER A 13 0.64 -14.23 -9.98
CA SER A 13 0.76 -15.21 -11.06
C SER A 13 1.87 -14.89 -12.07
N LEU A 14 2.21 -13.61 -12.23
CA LEU A 14 3.24 -13.15 -13.17
C LEU A 14 4.65 -13.24 -12.58
N VAL A 15 4.79 -13.00 -11.28
CA VAL A 15 6.09 -12.99 -10.57
C VAL A 15 6.07 -13.89 -9.33
N PRO A 16 5.80 -15.21 -9.47
CA PRO A 16 5.65 -16.11 -8.33
C PRO A 16 6.92 -16.24 -7.48
N HIS A 17 8.10 -16.04 -8.08
CA HIS A 17 9.38 -16.07 -7.37
C HIS A 17 9.51 -14.92 -6.35
N LEU A 18 9.07 -13.69 -6.70
CA LEU A 18 9.08 -12.55 -5.77
C LEU A 18 8.14 -12.80 -4.60
N ALA A 19 6.95 -13.34 -4.88
CA ALA A 19 5.97 -13.67 -3.86
C ALA A 19 6.45 -14.78 -2.91
N ALA A 20 7.17 -15.77 -3.43
CA ALA A 20 7.78 -16.83 -2.62
C ALA A 20 8.86 -16.27 -1.68
N SER A 21 9.61 -15.27 -2.11
CA SER A 21 10.64 -14.62 -1.29
C SER A 21 10.06 -13.66 -0.24
N CYS A 22 8.98 -12.96 -0.57
CA CYS A 22 8.34 -12.01 0.35
C CYS A 22 6.82 -11.97 0.14
N PRO A 23 6.00 -12.22 1.17
CA PRO A 23 4.54 -12.11 1.05
C PRO A 23 4.04 -10.67 0.85
N GLN A 24 4.92 -9.68 0.99
CA GLN A 24 4.65 -8.26 0.81
C GLN A 24 5.52 -7.64 -0.29
N TYR A 25 5.96 -8.44 -1.27
CA TYR A 25 6.89 -8.05 -2.33
C TYR A 25 6.49 -6.78 -3.11
N LEU A 26 5.19 -6.50 -3.28
CA LEU A 26 4.73 -5.27 -3.93
C LEU A 26 5.18 -3.98 -3.22
N ARG A 27 5.62 -4.07 -1.95
CA ARG A 27 6.19 -2.93 -1.20
C ARG A 27 7.60 -2.57 -1.64
N HIS A 28 8.28 -3.42 -2.38
CA HIS A 28 9.64 -3.19 -2.88
C HIS A 28 9.66 -2.20 -4.05
N LYS A 29 8.49 -1.91 -4.66
CA LYS A 29 8.31 -0.93 -5.75
C LYS A 29 9.15 -1.22 -6.99
N ASP A 30 9.40 -2.50 -7.28
CA ASP A 30 10.21 -3.01 -8.39
C ASP A 30 9.38 -3.71 -9.50
N VAL A 31 8.06 -3.81 -9.33
CA VAL A 31 7.14 -4.41 -10.31
C VAL A 31 6.39 -3.34 -11.09
N VAL A 32 6.47 -3.40 -12.42
CA VAL A 32 5.72 -2.54 -13.33
C VAL A 32 4.80 -3.39 -14.20
N ILE A 33 3.50 -3.04 -14.23
CA ILE A 33 2.47 -3.74 -15.01
C ILE A 33 1.91 -2.81 -16.07
N SER A 34 1.88 -3.25 -17.33
CA SER A 34 1.35 -2.44 -18.42
C SER A 34 -0.19 -2.35 -18.36
N PRO A 35 -0.79 -1.20 -18.74
CA PRO A 35 -2.25 -1.07 -18.82
C PRO A 35 -2.90 -2.12 -19.73
N THR A 36 -2.24 -2.50 -20.83
CA THR A 36 -2.71 -3.55 -21.75
C THR A 36 -2.93 -4.90 -21.05
N LEU A 37 -2.07 -5.23 -20.08
CA LEU A 37 -2.23 -6.45 -19.29
C LEU A 37 -3.44 -6.34 -18.35
N LEU A 38 -3.62 -5.18 -17.72
CA LEU A 38 -4.81 -4.92 -16.89
C LEU A 38 -6.11 -5.01 -17.72
N ASP A 39 -6.11 -4.46 -18.94
CA ASP A 39 -7.24 -4.52 -19.87
C ASP A 39 -7.57 -5.97 -20.24
N THR A 40 -6.55 -6.77 -20.57
CA THR A 40 -6.70 -8.20 -20.92
C THR A 40 -7.35 -9.00 -19.80
N HIS A 41 -7.01 -8.68 -18.55
CA HIS A 41 -7.58 -9.30 -17.34
C HIS A 41 -8.82 -8.58 -16.79
N LYS A 42 -9.35 -7.58 -17.53
CA LYS A 42 -10.54 -6.80 -17.17
C LYS A 42 -10.45 -6.21 -15.75
N LEU A 43 -9.26 -5.75 -15.36
CA LEU A 43 -9.03 -5.07 -14.10
C LEU A 43 -9.37 -3.58 -14.26
N PRO A 44 -10.24 -3.00 -13.42
CA PRO A 44 -10.55 -1.59 -13.51
C PRO A 44 -9.37 -0.76 -13.00
N TYR A 45 -9.01 0.28 -13.74
CA TYR A 45 -8.02 1.28 -13.33
C TYR A 45 -8.40 2.65 -13.90
N LEU A 46 -7.78 3.71 -13.34
CA LEU A 46 -7.92 5.07 -13.83
C LEU A 46 -6.58 5.55 -14.38
N LYS A 47 -6.64 6.37 -15.43
CA LYS A 47 -5.49 7.10 -15.96
C LYS A 47 -5.72 8.58 -15.76
N LEU A 48 -4.68 9.29 -15.35
CA LEU A 48 -4.66 10.74 -15.24
C LEU A 48 -3.30 11.24 -15.72
N VAL A 49 -3.27 12.48 -16.21
CA VAL A 49 -2.05 13.22 -16.48
C VAL A 49 -2.04 14.38 -15.48
N GLN A 50 -0.99 14.48 -14.67
CA GLN A 50 -0.79 15.59 -13.75
C GLN A 50 0.01 16.68 -14.44
N HIS A 51 -0.50 17.91 -14.44
CA HIS A 51 0.16 19.09 -14.98
C HIS A 51 0.81 19.95 -13.87
N PRO A 52 1.75 20.85 -14.22
CA PRO A 52 2.36 21.76 -13.25
C PRO A 52 1.31 22.59 -12.50
N GLY A 53 1.43 22.66 -11.18
CA GLY A 53 0.49 23.37 -10.30
C GLY A 53 -0.70 22.54 -9.82
N GLU A 54 -0.81 21.28 -10.25
CA GLU A 54 -1.87 20.36 -9.81
C GLU A 54 -1.42 19.45 -8.67
N PHE A 55 -2.39 19.06 -7.82
CA PHE A 55 -2.20 18.08 -6.77
C PHE A 55 -2.89 16.77 -7.12
N VAL A 56 -2.23 15.65 -6.81
CA VAL A 56 -2.83 14.31 -6.87
C VAL A 56 -2.84 13.72 -5.46
N VAL A 57 -4.00 13.21 -5.03
CA VAL A 57 -4.15 12.55 -3.73
C VAL A 57 -4.41 11.06 -3.94
N THR A 58 -3.53 10.22 -3.41
CA THR A 58 -3.71 8.77 -3.39
C THR A 58 -4.36 8.34 -2.07
N PHE A 59 -5.42 7.54 -2.15
CA PHE A 59 -6.17 7.08 -0.98
C PHE A 59 -5.60 5.78 -0.41
N PRO A 60 -5.83 5.48 0.87
CA PRO A 60 -5.36 4.24 1.49
C PRO A 60 -5.80 2.99 0.71
N GLY A 61 -4.86 2.09 0.42
CA GLY A 61 -5.10 0.86 -0.34
C GLY A 61 -5.18 1.04 -1.86
N ALA A 62 -5.01 2.26 -2.40
CA ALA A 62 -4.96 2.49 -3.83
C ALA A 62 -3.55 2.21 -4.41
N TYR A 63 -3.44 1.14 -5.20
CA TYR A 63 -2.27 0.91 -6.05
C TYR A 63 -2.19 1.98 -7.14
N HIS A 64 -0.98 2.47 -7.37
CA HIS A 64 -0.69 3.46 -8.40
C HIS A 64 0.72 3.24 -8.96
N ALA A 65 0.88 3.54 -10.24
CA ALA A 65 2.14 3.52 -10.96
C ALA A 65 2.09 4.64 -12.01
N GLY A 66 3.25 5.14 -12.43
CA GLY A 66 3.33 6.25 -13.37
C GLY A 66 4.74 6.43 -13.90
N PHE A 67 4.89 7.41 -14.79
CA PHE A 67 6.15 7.82 -15.38
C PHE A 67 6.05 9.30 -15.78
N ASP A 68 7.21 9.94 -15.91
CA ASP A 68 7.31 11.34 -16.33
C ASP A 68 7.48 11.45 -17.84
N TYR A 69 6.89 12.50 -18.43
CA TYR A 69 6.98 12.78 -19.87
C TYR A 69 8.30 13.45 -20.27
N GLY A 70 9.06 13.97 -19.29
CA GLY A 70 10.28 14.74 -19.50
C GLY A 70 10.78 15.34 -18.18
N PHE A 71 11.71 16.28 -18.26
CA PHE A 71 12.24 16.97 -17.08
C PHE A 71 11.13 17.69 -16.30
N ASN A 72 11.01 17.40 -15.01
CA ASN A 72 10.06 18.05 -14.11
C ASN A 72 10.61 18.11 -12.67
N CYS A 73 9.80 18.68 -11.77
CA CYS A 73 10.04 18.68 -10.33
C CYS A 73 8.70 18.44 -9.64
N THR A 74 8.65 17.42 -8.77
CA THR A 74 7.45 17.02 -8.04
C THR A 74 7.82 16.83 -6.57
N GLU A 75 6.98 17.32 -5.67
CA GLU A 75 7.09 17.08 -4.22
C GLU A 75 5.94 16.18 -3.76
N SER A 76 6.21 15.29 -2.81
CA SER A 76 5.18 14.43 -2.22
C SER A 76 5.45 14.14 -0.75
N THR A 77 4.37 13.95 0.00
CA THR A 77 4.41 13.47 1.39
C THR A 77 3.19 12.61 1.68
N ASN A 78 3.30 11.73 2.68
CA ASN A 78 2.16 11.00 3.21
C ASN A 78 1.50 11.80 4.33
N PHE A 79 0.18 11.69 4.43
CA PHE A 79 -0.61 12.24 5.53
C PHE A 79 -1.66 11.23 5.98
N ALA A 80 -2.24 11.45 7.15
CA ALA A 80 -3.22 10.55 7.73
C ALA A 80 -4.49 11.30 8.16
N THR A 81 -5.61 10.57 8.19
CA THR A 81 -6.87 11.00 8.80
C THR A 81 -7.31 9.94 9.81
N LYS A 82 -8.30 10.22 10.66
CA LYS A 82 -8.86 9.20 11.58
C LYS A 82 -9.31 7.93 10.85
N ARG A 83 -9.86 8.08 9.64
CA ARG A 83 -10.30 6.97 8.78
C ARG A 83 -9.16 6.07 8.31
N TRP A 84 -7.92 6.55 8.30
CA TRP A 84 -6.75 5.74 7.94
C TRP A 84 -6.36 4.76 9.05
N VAL A 85 -6.63 5.07 10.32
CA VAL A 85 -6.10 4.31 11.47
C VAL A 85 -6.46 2.82 11.43
N PRO A 86 -7.71 2.40 11.16
CA PRO A 86 -8.05 0.97 11.02
C PRO A 86 -7.32 0.28 9.86
N LEU A 87 -7.07 1.01 8.76
CA LEU A 87 -6.39 0.48 7.59
C LEU A 87 -4.88 0.32 7.84
N GLY A 88 -4.26 1.33 8.46
CA GLY A 88 -2.86 1.27 8.88
C GLY A 88 -2.61 0.14 9.89
N ALA A 89 -3.54 -0.08 10.82
CA ALA A 89 -3.47 -1.17 11.80
C ALA A 89 -3.50 -2.58 11.18
N ARG A 90 -4.11 -2.75 9.99
CA ARG A 90 -4.16 -4.02 9.26
C ARG A 90 -3.08 -4.14 8.18
N ALA A 91 -2.32 -3.08 7.93
CA ALA A 91 -1.30 -3.08 6.90
C ALA A 91 -0.14 -4.00 7.34
N GLN A 92 0.18 -4.98 6.50
CA GLN A 92 1.34 -5.82 6.68
C GLN A 92 2.61 -5.09 6.20
N SER A 93 3.79 -5.53 6.63
CA SER A 93 5.10 -4.99 6.22
C SER A 93 5.94 -6.09 5.57
N CYS A 94 6.85 -5.74 4.64
CA CYS A 94 7.90 -6.71 4.26
C CYS A 94 8.78 -6.95 5.49
N GLN A 95 9.15 -8.20 5.67
CA GLN A 95 10.07 -8.67 6.72
C GLN A 95 11.42 -9.12 6.13
N CYS A 96 11.57 -8.94 4.83
CA CYS A 96 12.71 -9.31 4.01
C CYS A 96 13.81 -8.25 3.98
N GLU A 97 13.46 -6.98 4.22
CA GLU A 97 14.34 -5.82 4.20
C GLU A 97 14.18 -5.05 5.53
N GLY A 98 15.31 -4.64 6.13
CA GLY A 98 15.32 -3.96 7.44
C GLY A 98 14.97 -2.47 7.40
N ASN A 99 14.84 -1.87 6.21
CA ASN A 99 14.61 -0.43 6.00
C ASN A 99 13.14 -0.08 5.72
N GLY A 100 12.24 -1.06 5.73
CA GLY A 100 10.81 -0.83 5.52
C GLY A 100 10.22 0.08 6.60
N VAL A 101 9.34 0.99 6.20
CA VAL A 101 8.63 1.88 7.13
C VAL A 101 7.64 1.08 7.97
N LYS A 102 7.75 1.21 9.30
CA LYS A 102 6.83 0.59 10.27
C LYS A 102 6.37 1.68 11.24
N ILE A 103 5.06 1.76 11.47
CA ILE A 103 4.45 2.76 12.35
C ILE A 103 3.79 2.03 13.51
N ASP A 104 4.10 2.44 14.74
CA ASP A 104 3.45 1.89 15.91
C ASP A 104 1.99 2.38 15.99
N MET A 105 1.07 1.54 15.50
CA MET A 105 -0.36 1.86 15.46
C MET A 105 -1.01 1.93 16.85
N ARG A 106 -0.33 1.46 17.91
CA ARG A 106 -0.81 1.58 19.29
C ARG A 106 -0.89 3.05 19.73
N LEU A 107 -0.03 3.91 19.18
CA LEU A 107 -0.06 5.36 19.43
C LEU A 107 -1.36 6.01 18.94
N PHE A 108 -2.00 5.43 17.92
CA PHE A 108 -3.18 5.99 17.27
C PHE A 108 -4.50 5.28 17.63
N ARG A 109 -4.48 4.24 18.46
CA ARG A 109 -5.67 3.42 18.80
C ARG A 109 -6.86 4.22 19.35
N HIS A 110 -6.61 5.37 19.97
CA HIS A 110 -7.64 6.25 20.52
C HIS A 110 -8.39 7.07 19.45
N LEU A 111 -7.92 7.06 18.20
CA LEU A 111 -8.50 7.82 17.08
C LEU A 111 -9.53 7.01 16.26
N ALA A 112 -9.75 5.74 16.58
CA ALA A 112 -10.69 4.86 15.88
C ALA A 112 -11.49 3.98 16.87
N PRO A 113 -12.70 3.51 16.50
CA PRO A 113 -13.47 2.59 17.34
C PRO A 113 -12.72 1.28 17.58
N ARG A 114 -12.73 0.77 18.82
CA ARG A 114 -12.09 -0.50 19.18
C ARG A 114 -12.54 -1.68 18.31
N SER A 115 -13.81 -1.69 17.90
CA SER A 115 -14.38 -2.73 17.04
C SER A 115 -13.77 -2.79 15.63
N GLU A 116 -13.09 -1.73 15.19
CA GLU A 116 -12.45 -1.65 13.87
C GLU A 116 -10.95 -1.93 13.92
N LEU A 117 -10.39 -2.15 15.10
CA LEU A 117 -8.96 -2.35 15.32
C LEU A 117 -8.65 -3.81 15.65
N PRO A 118 -7.48 -4.32 15.21
CA PRO A 118 -6.99 -5.63 15.62
C PRO A 118 -6.86 -5.69 17.16
N THR A 119 -7.21 -6.84 17.74
CA THR A 119 -7.22 -7.05 19.20
C THR A 119 -5.84 -6.94 19.82
N GLU A 120 -4.81 -7.30 19.06
CA GLU A 120 -3.40 -7.34 19.46
C GLU A 120 -2.87 -5.94 19.81
N LEU A 121 -3.48 -4.88 19.28
CA LEU A 121 -3.10 -3.50 19.60
C LEU A 121 -3.41 -3.10 21.05
N PHE A 122 -4.13 -3.93 21.80
CA PHE A 122 -4.54 -3.70 23.18
C PHE A 122 -3.91 -4.66 24.18
N ASP A 123 -3.09 -5.61 23.73
CA ASP A 123 -2.46 -6.58 24.61
C ASP A 123 -1.23 -5.96 25.27
N SER A 124 -1.22 -5.89 26.59
CA SER A 124 -0.09 -5.34 27.37
C SER A 124 1.19 -6.17 27.28
N ASN A 125 1.09 -7.40 26.75
CA ASN A 125 2.19 -8.35 26.62
C ASN A 125 2.74 -8.46 25.19
N SER A 126 2.16 -7.74 24.20
CA SER A 126 2.75 -7.68 22.86
C SER A 126 4.06 -6.91 22.96
N GLN A 127 5.19 -7.61 22.79
CA GLN A 127 6.52 -7.02 22.93
C GLN A 127 6.64 -5.73 22.12
N GLU A 128 7.15 -4.67 22.75
CA GLU A 128 7.77 -3.58 22.02
C GLU A 128 8.90 -4.18 21.15
N GLY A 129 8.68 -4.27 19.85
CA GLY A 129 9.75 -4.66 18.92
C GLY A 129 9.47 -5.82 17.97
N SER A 130 8.28 -6.41 17.93
CA SER A 130 7.91 -7.29 16.80
C SER A 130 7.35 -6.45 15.63
N TRP A 131 8.16 -5.49 15.15
CA TRP A 131 7.86 -4.75 13.93
C TRP A 131 8.76 -5.25 12.82
#